data_AF-X0RJY2-F1
#
_entry.id   AF-X0RJY2-F1
#
_cell.length_a   1.000
_cell.length_b   1.000
_cell.length_c   1.000
_cell.angle_alpha   90.00
_cell.angle_beta   90.00
_cell.angle_gamma   90.00
#
_symmetry.space_group_name_H-M   'P 1'
#
loop_
_entity.id
_entity.type
_entity.pdbx_description
1 polymer ?
#
loop_
_entity_poly.entity_id
_entity_poly.type
_entity_poly.pdbx_seq_one_letter_code
_entity_poly.pdbx_strand_id
1 'polypeptide(L)'
;HPQSYKRYIGKLRARLDLPDEEEQTEAARLLLPENFPEWRAKFFKVPSTGEPFQTPKFQHAVFWVMHAATFRIPLPKWVIDYLDEVDPNHLFPENINELITGKVPHFLSFLLLMAPRFGKTELVVHFIEHTFALDSNKRIMFGNGTQKKSEGFIDNAIMTLLEGDDPTSEEFVRMYGPFRADNRPWSKMGFTLAGREITNKMYSMQPFGISGNIRSFDADSIIGDDLADLNRSRSETTTDADYAWITTELMMRREWNTSLILTGSHVAVDTGDLFARLLNNLEKLNVGKSKFIVKTIPAHFYDKCNLVDDPEHTKCVLWPEGGRDYSFLEAKRAELDDDAMFEAVFNQVPVLR
;
A
#
# COMPACT_ATOMS: atom_id res chain seq x y z
N HIS A 1 35.96 -8.26 -2.96
CA HIS A 1 36.52 -9.53 -2.45
C HIS A 1 35.45 -10.29 -1.65
N PRO A 2 34.94 -11.43 -2.14
CA PRO A 2 33.84 -12.18 -1.50
C PRO A 2 34.18 -12.76 -0.11
N GLN A 3 35.46 -13.02 0.16
CA GLN A 3 35.90 -13.61 1.43
C GLN A 3 35.95 -12.61 2.61
N SER A 4 36.07 -11.30 2.35
CA SER A 4 36.02 -10.29 3.41
C SER A 4 34.60 -10.05 3.92
N TYR A 5 33.59 -10.23 3.06
CA TYR A 5 32.18 -10.10 3.41
C TYR A 5 31.70 -11.27 4.29
N LYS A 6 32.03 -12.52 3.92
CA LYS A 6 31.74 -13.70 4.77
C LYS A 6 32.41 -13.62 6.15
N ARG A 7 33.61 -13.03 6.24
CA ARG A 7 34.33 -12.83 7.51
C ARG A 7 33.79 -11.67 8.35
N TYR A 8 33.22 -10.65 7.71
CA TYR A 8 32.53 -9.54 8.37
C TYR A 8 31.16 -10.00 8.93
N ILE A 9 30.36 -10.70 8.10
CA ILE A 9 29.13 -11.38 8.53
C ILE A 9 29.44 -12.36 9.66
N GLY A 10 30.46 -13.21 9.54
CA GLY A 10 30.85 -14.17 10.58
C GLY A 10 31.28 -13.55 11.92
N LYS A 11 31.84 -12.33 11.91
CA LYS A 11 32.18 -11.59 13.14
C LYS A 11 31.01 -10.77 13.71
N LEU A 12 30.06 -10.37 12.86
CA LEU A 12 28.77 -9.81 13.27
C LEU A 12 27.85 -10.89 13.85
N ARG A 13 27.86 -12.11 13.30
CA ARG A 13 27.11 -13.29 13.78
C ARG A 13 27.44 -13.68 15.22
N ALA A 14 28.63 -13.37 15.70
CA ALA A 14 29.07 -13.68 17.06
C ALA A 14 28.81 -12.53 18.06
N ARG A 15 28.29 -11.39 17.59
CA ARG A 15 28.02 -10.18 18.39
C ARG A 15 26.57 -9.73 18.36
N LEU A 16 25.86 -10.05 17.29
CA LEU A 16 24.41 -9.94 17.15
C LEU A 16 23.85 -11.32 17.44
N ASP A 17 22.84 -11.40 18.28
CA ASP A 17 22.06 -12.59 18.60
C ASP A 17 21.29 -13.08 17.35
N LEU A 18 22.01 -13.49 16.31
CA LEU A 18 21.41 -13.76 15.01
C LEU A 18 20.53 -15.01 15.06
N PRO A 19 19.48 -15.06 14.22
CA PRO A 19 18.57 -16.18 14.27
C PRO A 19 19.28 -17.48 13.92
N ASP A 20 18.94 -18.55 14.63
CA ASP A 20 19.44 -19.88 14.31
C ASP A 20 18.83 -20.42 12.99
N GLU A 21 19.17 -21.65 12.60
CA GLU A 21 18.69 -22.22 11.32
C GLU A 21 17.17 -22.44 11.30
N GLU A 22 16.58 -22.79 12.44
CA GLU A 22 15.13 -22.97 12.57
C GLU A 22 14.43 -21.61 12.49
N GLU A 23 14.95 -20.61 13.21
CA GLU A 23 14.44 -19.24 13.16
C GLU A 23 14.60 -18.60 11.77
N GLN A 24 15.69 -18.87 11.05
CA GLN A 24 15.86 -18.40 9.67
C GLN A 24 14.86 -19.04 8.72
N THR A 25 14.59 -20.34 8.89
CA THR A 25 13.60 -21.06 8.10
C THR A 25 12.20 -20.49 8.34
N GLU A 26 11.87 -20.23 9.60
CA GLU A 26 10.60 -19.62 9.99
C GLU A 26 10.48 -18.17 9.48
N ALA A 27 11.54 -17.37 9.60
CA ALA A 27 11.59 -16.01 9.06
C ALA A 27 11.34 -16.00 7.53
N ALA A 28 11.97 -16.91 6.79
CA ALA A 28 11.75 -17.05 5.36
C ALA A 28 10.32 -17.50 5.03
N ARG A 29 9.74 -18.41 5.83
CA ARG A 29 8.35 -18.86 5.68
C ARG A 29 7.37 -17.70 5.90
N LEU A 30 7.57 -16.89 6.94
CA LEU A 30 6.69 -15.77 7.28
C LEU A 30 6.66 -14.69 6.20
N LEU A 31 7.79 -14.49 5.49
CA LEU A 31 7.88 -13.53 4.37
C LEU A 31 7.24 -14.03 3.06
N LEU A 32 6.71 -15.25 3.03
CA LEU A 32 5.89 -15.69 1.90
C LEU A 32 4.58 -14.89 1.90
N PRO A 33 4.14 -14.39 0.73
CA PRO A 33 2.97 -13.51 0.65
C PRO A 33 1.68 -14.16 1.16
N GLU A 34 1.56 -15.48 1.14
CA GLU A 34 0.47 -16.25 1.74
C GLU A 34 0.42 -16.09 3.27
N ASN A 35 1.58 -15.93 3.90
CA ASN A 35 1.75 -15.83 5.34
C ASN A 35 1.81 -14.38 5.84
N PHE A 36 1.56 -13.39 4.97
CA PHE A 36 1.53 -11.98 5.35
C PHE A 36 0.63 -11.67 6.56
N PRO A 37 -0.59 -12.25 6.70
CA PRO A 37 -1.40 -12.05 7.90
C PRO A 37 -0.69 -12.47 9.19
N GLU A 38 0.01 -13.60 9.16
CA GLU A 38 0.74 -14.15 10.30
C GLU A 38 1.99 -13.32 10.61
N TRP A 39 2.76 -12.96 9.58
CA TRP A 39 3.89 -12.05 9.71
C TRP A 39 3.46 -10.71 10.31
N ARG A 40 2.35 -10.14 9.83
CA ARG A 40 1.84 -8.87 10.33
C ARG A 40 1.39 -8.99 11.79
N ALA A 41 0.72 -10.08 12.17
CA ALA A 41 0.29 -10.32 13.54
C ALA A 41 1.49 -10.52 14.49
N LYS A 42 2.61 -11.08 14.00
CA LYS A 42 3.83 -11.31 14.79
C LYS A 42 4.50 -9.99 15.20
N PHE A 43 4.64 -9.05 14.27
CA PHE A 43 5.39 -7.81 14.51
C PHE A 43 4.52 -6.64 14.92
N PHE A 44 3.28 -6.55 14.44
CA PHE A 44 2.48 -5.35 14.67
C PHE A 44 1.38 -5.62 15.68
N LYS A 45 1.17 -4.64 16.56
CA LYS A 45 0.11 -4.64 17.56
C LYS A 45 -0.78 -3.42 17.38
N VAL A 46 -2.06 -3.57 17.70
CA VAL A 46 -3.01 -2.45 17.70
C VAL A 46 -2.70 -1.54 18.89
N PRO A 47 -2.38 -0.25 18.70
CA PRO A 47 -1.92 0.61 19.80
C PRO A 47 -2.92 0.74 20.97
N SER A 48 -4.23 0.65 20.68
CA SER A 48 -5.27 0.81 21.70
C SER A 48 -5.51 -0.43 22.56
N THR A 49 -5.23 -1.63 22.03
CA THR A 49 -5.54 -2.90 22.72
C THR A 49 -4.30 -3.73 23.05
N GLY A 50 -3.18 -3.50 22.36
CA GLY A 50 -1.99 -4.33 22.45
C GLY A 50 -2.12 -5.69 21.75
N GLU A 51 -3.27 -5.98 21.16
CA GLU A 51 -3.54 -7.24 20.46
C GLU A 51 -2.79 -7.31 19.12
N PRO A 52 -2.43 -8.53 18.66
CA PRO A 52 -1.86 -8.74 17.33
C PRO A 52 -2.70 -8.12 16.22
N PHE A 53 -2.03 -7.48 15.27
CA PHE A 53 -2.70 -6.82 14.15
C PHE A 53 -3.39 -7.86 13.25
N GLN A 54 -4.72 -7.85 13.22
CA GLN A 54 -5.48 -8.72 12.33
C GLN A 54 -5.40 -8.23 10.89
N THR A 55 -5.38 -9.16 9.94
CA THR A 55 -5.40 -8.83 8.50
C THR A 55 -6.66 -9.41 7.88
N PRO A 56 -7.74 -8.62 7.78
CA PRO A 56 -8.94 -9.02 7.07
C PRO A 56 -8.63 -9.46 5.64
N LYS A 57 -9.45 -10.35 5.10
CA LYS A 57 -9.26 -10.94 3.76
C LYS A 57 -9.03 -9.88 2.67
N PHE A 58 -9.74 -8.76 2.72
CA PHE A 58 -9.58 -7.69 1.75
C PHE A 58 -8.22 -7.00 1.84
N GLN A 59 -7.68 -6.81 3.05
CA GLN A 59 -6.34 -6.25 3.24
C GLN A 59 -5.27 -7.22 2.71
N HIS A 60 -5.45 -8.52 2.90
CA HIS A 60 -4.56 -9.53 2.31
C HIS A 60 -4.63 -9.51 0.79
N ALA A 61 -5.83 -9.38 0.21
CA ALA A 61 -6.02 -9.24 -1.24
C ALA A 61 -5.34 -7.97 -1.79
N VAL A 62 -5.47 -6.82 -1.10
CA VAL A 62 -4.81 -5.56 -1.46
C VAL A 62 -3.29 -5.68 -1.32
N PHE A 63 -2.79 -6.30 -0.25
CA PHE A 63 -1.37 -6.63 -0.11
C PHE A 63 -0.87 -7.45 -1.31
N TRP A 64 -1.62 -8.46 -1.73
CA TRP A 64 -1.27 -9.28 -2.89
C TRP A 64 -1.18 -8.46 -4.18
N VAL A 65 -2.06 -7.48 -4.40
CA VAL A 65 -1.94 -6.56 -5.54
C VAL A 65 -0.63 -5.78 -5.49
N MET A 66 -0.30 -5.20 -4.33
CA MET A 66 0.94 -4.42 -4.17
C MET A 66 2.19 -5.29 -4.31
N HIS A 67 2.17 -6.48 -3.71
CA HIS A 67 3.26 -7.45 -3.77
C HIS A 67 3.45 -7.97 -5.20
N ALA A 68 2.39 -8.45 -5.84
CA ALA A 68 2.43 -8.96 -7.20
C ALA A 68 2.96 -7.92 -8.18
N ALA A 69 2.50 -6.66 -8.08
CA ALA A 69 2.98 -5.56 -8.92
C ALA A 69 4.45 -5.20 -8.68
N THR A 70 4.92 -5.26 -7.43
CA THR A 70 6.31 -4.91 -7.04
C THR A 70 7.33 -6.00 -7.39
N PHE A 71 6.93 -7.27 -7.22
CA PHE A 71 7.77 -8.43 -7.48
C PHE A 71 7.56 -9.03 -8.86
N ARG A 72 6.59 -8.50 -9.64
CA ARG A 72 6.23 -8.97 -10.98
C ARG A 72 5.87 -10.44 -11.01
N ILE A 73 5.08 -10.88 -10.02
CA ILE A 73 4.57 -12.25 -9.93
C ILE A 73 3.06 -12.28 -10.22
N PRO A 74 2.50 -13.40 -10.68
CA PRO A 74 1.06 -13.52 -10.90
C PRO A 74 0.24 -13.30 -9.62
N LEU A 75 -0.93 -12.70 -9.75
CA LEU A 75 -1.95 -12.70 -8.70
C LEU A 75 -2.53 -14.10 -8.52
N PRO A 76 -2.72 -14.56 -7.27
CA PRO A 76 -3.48 -15.76 -6.98
C PRO A 76 -4.92 -15.64 -7.45
N LYS A 77 -5.49 -16.75 -7.94
CA LYS A 77 -6.87 -16.78 -8.42
C LYS A 77 -7.88 -16.29 -7.37
N TRP A 78 -7.69 -16.65 -6.11
CA TRP A 78 -8.60 -16.23 -5.04
C TRP A 78 -8.62 -14.70 -4.84
N VAL A 79 -7.51 -14.01 -5.12
CA VAL A 79 -7.40 -12.54 -5.01
C VAL A 79 -8.20 -11.89 -6.13
N ILE A 80 -8.07 -12.41 -7.35
CA ILE A 80 -8.83 -11.95 -8.52
C ILE A 80 -10.32 -12.16 -8.27
N ASP A 81 -10.71 -13.40 -7.95
CA ASP A 81 -12.11 -13.76 -7.72
C ASP A 81 -12.73 -12.92 -6.59
N TYR A 82 -12.00 -12.73 -5.48
CA TYR A 82 -12.47 -11.94 -4.35
C TYR A 82 -12.64 -10.45 -4.68
N LEU A 83 -11.66 -9.83 -5.35
CA LEU A 83 -11.74 -8.40 -5.67
C LEU A 83 -12.68 -8.09 -6.84
N ASP A 84 -12.93 -9.05 -7.74
CA ASP A 84 -13.99 -8.96 -8.76
C ASP A 84 -15.37 -9.13 -8.14
N GLU A 85 -15.49 -9.98 -7.11
CA GLU A 85 -16.72 -10.13 -6.34
C GLU A 85 -17.02 -8.88 -5.49
N VAL A 86 -16.00 -8.26 -4.90
CA VAL A 86 -16.14 -7.03 -4.10
C VAL A 86 -16.42 -5.80 -4.97
N ASP A 87 -15.86 -5.74 -6.18
CA ASP A 87 -16.06 -4.64 -7.13
C ASP A 87 -16.48 -5.18 -8.51
N PRO A 88 -17.77 -5.56 -8.67
CA PRO A 88 -18.27 -6.12 -9.92
C PRO A 88 -18.28 -5.12 -11.08
N ASN A 89 -18.19 -3.82 -10.78
CA ASN A 89 -18.19 -2.75 -11.79
C ASN A 89 -16.80 -2.53 -12.43
N HIS A 90 -15.73 -2.97 -11.75
CA HIS A 90 -14.37 -2.84 -12.25
C HIS A 90 -13.64 -4.19 -12.18
N LEU A 91 -14.09 -5.15 -12.99
CA LEU A 91 -13.44 -6.46 -13.09
C LEU A 91 -11.98 -6.34 -13.53
N PHE A 92 -11.12 -7.23 -13.01
CA PHE A 92 -9.78 -7.36 -13.55
C PHE A 92 -9.84 -7.81 -15.03
N PRO A 93 -8.95 -7.29 -15.89
CA PRO A 93 -8.86 -7.81 -17.25
C PRO A 93 -8.38 -9.25 -17.24
N GLU A 94 -8.83 -10.08 -18.19
CA GLU A 94 -8.47 -11.50 -18.29
C GLU A 94 -6.95 -11.74 -18.32
N ASN A 95 -6.20 -10.79 -18.88
CA ASN A 95 -4.75 -10.85 -18.99
C ASN A 95 -4.01 -10.12 -17.84
N ILE A 96 -4.65 -9.89 -16.68
CA ILE A 96 -4.07 -9.17 -15.54
C ILE A 96 -2.68 -9.68 -15.14
N ASN A 97 -2.48 -11.00 -15.13
CA ASN A 97 -1.20 -11.60 -14.78
C ASN A 97 -0.10 -11.34 -15.82
N GLU A 98 -0.45 -11.19 -17.10
CA GLU A 98 0.52 -10.80 -18.13
C GLU A 98 0.93 -9.33 -18.00
N LEU A 99 -0.03 -8.47 -17.62
CA LEU A 99 0.25 -7.07 -17.28
C LEU A 99 1.20 -7.03 -16.08
N ILE A 100 0.83 -7.61 -14.93
CA ILE A 100 1.65 -7.55 -13.71
C ILE A 100 3.07 -8.11 -13.92
N THR A 101 3.21 -9.23 -14.61
CA THR A 101 4.52 -9.86 -14.83
C THR A 101 5.40 -9.09 -15.83
N GLY A 102 4.87 -8.08 -16.53
CA GLY A 102 5.67 -7.23 -17.41
C GLY A 102 6.17 -7.90 -18.68
N LYS A 103 5.50 -8.98 -19.12
CA LYS A 103 5.87 -9.71 -20.35
C LYS A 103 5.85 -8.83 -21.60
N VAL A 104 5.08 -7.75 -21.57
CA VAL A 104 5.05 -6.70 -22.59
C VAL A 104 5.34 -5.33 -21.96
N PRO A 105 6.06 -4.42 -22.62
CA PRO A 105 6.28 -3.07 -22.08
C PRO A 105 4.95 -2.31 -21.99
N HIS A 106 4.57 -1.94 -20.77
CA HIS A 106 3.36 -1.16 -20.49
C HIS A 106 3.54 -0.27 -19.25
N PHE A 107 2.59 0.66 -19.05
CA PHE A 107 2.47 1.45 -17.84
C PHE A 107 1.28 0.92 -17.05
N LEU A 108 1.54 0.15 -16.00
CA LEU A 108 0.50 -0.39 -15.11
C LEU A 108 0.29 0.54 -13.93
N SER A 109 -0.95 0.99 -13.75
CA SER A 109 -1.41 1.76 -12.61
C SER A 109 -2.55 0.99 -11.93
N PHE A 110 -2.52 0.93 -10.60
CA PHE A 110 -3.64 0.49 -9.78
C PHE A 110 -4.17 1.68 -8.98
N LEU A 111 -5.49 1.79 -8.87
CA LEU A 111 -6.19 2.64 -7.93
C LEU A 111 -7.02 1.75 -7.01
N LEU A 112 -6.66 1.72 -5.73
CA LEU A 112 -7.28 0.90 -4.69
C LEU A 112 -8.01 1.83 -3.71
N LEU A 113 -9.32 1.95 -3.87
CA LEU A 113 -10.18 2.79 -3.04
C LEU A 113 -10.73 1.96 -1.89
N MET A 114 -10.52 2.44 -0.67
CA MET A 114 -10.95 1.78 0.56
C MET A 114 -11.55 2.82 1.50
N ALA A 115 -12.52 2.42 2.32
CA ALA A 115 -13.10 3.29 3.34
C ALA A 115 -12.04 3.89 4.28
N PRO A 116 -12.21 5.14 4.77
CA PRO A 116 -11.31 5.73 5.73
C PRO A 116 -11.38 4.97 7.05
N ARG A 117 -10.26 4.93 7.78
CA ARG A 117 -10.10 4.19 9.04
C ARG A 117 -10.20 2.67 8.92
N PHE A 118 -10.11 2.15 7.69
CA PHE A 118 -9.96 0.73 7.40
C PHE A 118 -8.47 0.41 7.18
N GLY A 119 -7.62 0.84 8.12
CA GLY A 119 -6.19 0.48 8.24
C GLY A 119 -5.35 0.47 6.96
N LYS A 120 -5.70 1.30 5.98
CA LYS A 120 -5.09 1.37 4.65
C LYS A 120 -3.65 1.86 4.73
N THR A 121 -3.41 2.95 5.45
CA THR A 121 -2.07 3.51 5.64
C THR A 121 -1.15 2.52 6.35
N GLU A 122 -1.64 1.86 7.41
CA GLU A 122 -0.92 0.81 8.12
C GLU A 122 -0.61 -0.38 7.19
N LEU A 123 -1.56 -0.79 6.34
CA LEU A 123 -1.32 -1.84 5.35
C LEU A 123 -0.21 -1.46 4.37
N VAL A 124 -0.18 -0.21 3.90
CA VAL A 124 0.88 0.29 2.99
C VAL A 124 2.23 0.33 3.67
N VAL A 125 2.30 0.82 4.93
CA VAL A 125 3.54 0.84 5.72
C VAL A 125 4.08 -0.58 5.92
N HIS A 126 3.24 -1.50 6.40
CA HIS A 126 3.65 -2.89 6.63
C HIS A 126 4.03 -3.61 5.34
N PHE A 127 3.40 -3.27 4.21
CA PHE A 127 3.80 -3.77 2.90
C PHE A 127 5.22 -3.32 2.51
N ILE A 128 5.58 -2.06 2.79
CA ILE A 128 6.93 -1.53 2.51
C ILE A 128 7.97 -2.24 3.38
N GLU A 129 7.69 -2.40 4.67
CA GLU A 129 8.56 -3.11 5.62
C GLU A 129 8.75 -4.58 5.23
N HIS A 130 7.66 -5.26 4.87
CA HIS A 130 7.70 -6.62 4.33
C HIS A 130 8.55 -6.70 3.06
N THR A 131 8.39 -5.74 2.14
CA THR A 131 9.15 -5.70 0.89
C THR A 131 10.65 -5.57 1.16
N PHE A 132 11.05 -4.73 2.10
CA PHE A 132 12.45 -4.52 2.44
C PHE A 132 13.07 -5.67 3.24
N ALA A 133 12.27 -6.38 4.05
CA ALA A 133 12.68 -7.63 4.69
C ALA A 133 12.87 -8.76 3.67
N LEU A 134 12.03 -8.82 2.63
CA LEU A 134 12.11 -9.84 1.58
C LEU A 134 13.23 -9.58 0.57
N ASP A 135 13.37 -8.35 0.09
CA ASP A 135 14.38 -7.98 -0.90
C ASP A 135 14.81 -6.50 -0.76
N SER A 136 15.99 -6.31 -0.17
CA SER A 136 16.60 -4.99 0.00
C SER A 136 17.02 -4.29 -1.31
N ASN A 137 17.00 -4.99 -2.45
CA ASN A 137 17.20 -4.38 -3.77
C ASN A 137 15.95 -3.70 -4.32
N LYS A 138 14.79 -3.87 -3.69
CA LYS A 138 13.58 -3.16 -4.10
C LYS A 138 13.68 -1.67 -3.81
N ARG A 139 13.29 -0.88 -4.81
CA ARG A 139 13.18 0.57 -4.70
C ARG A 139 11.71 0.99 -4.72
N ILE A 140 11.29 1.64 -3.65
CA ILE A 140 9.94 2.18 -3.50
C ILE A 140 10.01 3.70 -3.45
N MET A 141 9.14 4.35 -4.21
CA MET A 141 8.81 5.76 -4.00
C MET A 141 7.48 5.84 -3.27
N PHE A 142 7.39 6.68 -2.25
CA PHE A 142 6.18 6.80 -1.43
C PHE A 142 5.74 8.25 -1.28
N GLY A 143 4.45 8.49 -1.44
CA GLY A 143 3.83 9.78 -1.23
C GLY A 143 2.58 9.66 -0.39
N ASN A 144 2.43 10.55 0.58
CA ASN A 144 1.22 10.77 1.35
C ASN A 144 0.94 12.27 1.44
N GLY A 145 -0.07 12.75 0.71
CA GLY A 145 -0.35 14.16 0.55
C GLY A 145 0.85 14.96 0.02
N THR A 146 1.48 15.74 0.90
CA THR A 146 2.63 16.61 0.57
C THR A 146 3.96 15.92 0.82
N GLN A 147 5.04 16.45 0.26
CA GLN A 147 6.37 15.87 0.45
C GLN A 147 6.76 15.83 1.94
N LYS A 148 6.45 16.91 2.69
CA LYS A 148 6.71 16.98 4.14
C LYS A 148 5.94 15.92 4.94
N LYS A 149 4.68 15.65 4.58
CA LYS A 149 3.88 14.59 5.22
C LYS A 149 4.52 13.22 4.92
N SER A 150 4.93 12.99 3.67
CA SER A 150 5.59 11.77 3.23
C SER A 150 6.91 11.51 3.94
N GLU A 151 7.76 12.54 4.07
CA GLU A 151 8.98 12.50 4.88
C GLU A 151 8.67 12.14 6.33
N GLY A 152 7.63 12.74 6.92
CA GLY A 152 7.18 12.41 8.27
C GLY A 152 6.70 10.97 8.45
N PHE A 153 6.05 10.39 7.45
CA PHE A 153 5.65 8.97 7.48
C PHE A 153 6.86 8.03 7.39
N ILE A 154 7.82 8.34 6.51
CA ILE A 154 9.06 7.58 6.41
C ILE A 154 9.80 7.60 7.75
N ASP A 155 9.91 8.77 8.38
CA ASP A 155 10.60 8.95 9.66
C ASP A 155 9.90 8.19 10.80
N ASN A 156 8.59 8.42 10.99
CA ASN A 156 7.89 7.99 12.19
C ASN A 156 7.32 6.56 12.12
N ALA A 157 7.09 6.01 10.94
CA ALA A 157 6.52 4.68 10.78
C ALA A 157 7.58 3.68 10.30
N ILE A 158 8.18 3.94 9.15
CA ILE A 158 9.04 2.97 8.46
C ILE A 158 10.43 2.91 9.11
N MET A 159 11.11 4.06 9.24
CA MET A 159 12.46 4.09 9.81
C MET A 159 12.44 3.62 11.27
N THR A 160 11.42 4.01 12.05
CA THR A 160 11.22 3.53 13.43
C THR A 160 11.33 2.01 13.55
N LEU A 161 10.67 1.21 12.71
CA LEU A 161 10.78 -0.26 12.78
C LEU A 161 12.17 -0.76 12.35
N LEU A 162 12.77 -0.12 11.33
CA LEU A 162 14.02 -0.59 10.72
C LEU A 162 15.28 -0.28 11.55
N GLU A 163 15.19 0.62 12.53
CA GLU A 163 16.32 1.01 13.38
C GLU A 163 15.98 1.27 14.86
N GLY A 164 14.73 1.07 15.27
CA GLY A 164 14.27 1.30 16.63
C GLY A 164 14.92 0.37 17.65
N ASP A 165 14.87 0.80 18.91
CA ASP A 165 15.38 0.10 20.09
C ASP A 165 14.26 -0.52 20.94
N ASP A 166 13.00 -0.45 20.49
CA ASP A 166 11.91 -1.15 21.15
C ASP A 166 11.95 -2.65 20.81
N PRO A 167 11.39 -3.53 21.68
CA PRO A 167 11.48 -4.98 21.48
C PRO A 167 10.98 -5.48 20.13
N THR A 168 10.02 -4.78 19.52
CA THR A 168 9.49 -5.14 18.20
C THR A 168 10.51 -4.87 17.12
N SER A 169 11.10 -3.67 17.13
CA SER A 169 12.12 -3.26 16.17
C SER A 169 13.39 -4.09 16.32
N GLU A 170 13.84 -4.36 17.56
CA GLU A 170 14.99 -5.23 17.83
C GLU A 170 14.77 -6.63 17.25
N GLU A 171 13.61 -7.24 17.49
CA GLU A 171 13.28 -8.58 16.99
C GLU A 171 13.11 -8.60 15.47
N PHE A 172 12.54 -7.54 14.89
CA PHE A 172 12.43 -7.39 13.44
C PHE A 172 13.80 -7.26 12.75
N VAL A 173 14.68 -6.42 13.30
CA VAL A 173 16.06 -6.22 12.82
C VAL A 173 16.90 -7.48 13.04
N ARG A 174 16.70 -8.21 14.13
CA ARG A 174 17.36 -9.50 14.38
C ARG A 174 17.00 -10.52 13.31
N MET A 175 15.71 -10.65 12.98
CA MET A 175 15.24 -11.62 11.98
C MET A 175 15.62 -11.27 10.53
N TYR A 176 15.49 -10.01 10.14
CA TYR A 176 15.56 -9.62 8.72
C TYR A 176 16.61 -8.56 8.38
N GLY A 177 17.21 -7.93 9.38
CA GLY A 177 18.22 -6.90 9.22
C GLY A 177 19.64 -7.45 9.11
N PRO A 178 20.66 -6.57 9.25
CA PRO A 178 20.54 -5.14 9.50
C PRO A 178 20.04 -4.36 8.28
N PHE A 179 19.19 -3.34 8.50
CA PHE A 179 18.67 -2.48 7.42
C PHE A 179 19.50 -1.21 7.21
N ARG A 180 20.08 -0.66 8.28
CA ARG A 180 20.95 0.53 8.24
C ARG A 180 22.42 0.14 8.12
N ALA A 181 23.18 0.88 7.33
CA ALA A 181 24.64 0.80 7.24
C ALA A 181 25.27 2.17 7.47
N ASP A 182 26.41 2.20 8.16
CA ASP A 182 27.06 3.44 8.61
C ASP A 182 27.46 4.40 7.47
N ASN A 183 27.72 3.89 6.27
CA ASN A 183 28.25 4.65 5.14
C ASN A 183 27.23 4.92 4.02
N ARG A 184 25.95 4.64 4.25
CA ARG A 184 24.88 4.84 3.27
C ARG A 184 23.95 5.99 3.69
N PRO A 185 23.34 6.72 2.75
CA PRO A 185 22.35 7.73 3.09
C PRO A 185 21.21 7.14 3.91
N TRP A 186 20.86 7.82 5.00
CA TRP A 186 19.82 7.37 5.93
C TRP A 186 19.14 8.59 6.57
N SER A 187 17.99 8.99 6.01
CA SER A 187 17.22 10.13 6.49
C SER A 187 15.78 10.08 6.01
N LYS A 188 14.90 10.89 6.60
CA LYS A 188 13.52 11.06 6.12
C LYS A 188 13.39 11.57 4.68
N MET A 189 14.42 12.23 4.14
CA MET A 189 14.47 12.63 2.71
C MET A 189 14.75 11.45 1.77
N GLY A 190 14.98 10.27 2.34
CA GLY A 190 15.25 9.02 1.67
C GLY A 190 16.45 8.30 2.28
N PHE A 191 16.43 6.98 2.17
CA PHE A 191 17.45 6.10 2.74
C PHE A 191 17.80 4.93 1.81
N THR A 192 19.00 4.38 1.99
CA THR A 192 19.49 3.21 1.25
C THR A 192 19.73 2.07 2.23
N LEU A 193 19.04 0.95 2.00
CA LEU A 193 19.17 -0.26 2.83
C LEU A 193 20.59 -0.84 2.75
N ALA A 194 21.06 -1.43 3.84
CA ALA A 194 22.39 -2.04 3.96
C ALA A 194 22.58 -3.21 2.98
N GLY A 195 21.56 -4.05 2.82
CA GLY A 195 21.57 -5.21 1.94
C GLY A 195 21.52 -4.89 0.44
N ARG A 196 21.19 -3.65 0.05
CA ARG A 196 21.07 -3.28 -1.37
C ARG A 196 22.42 -3.46 -2.08
N GLU A 197 22.43 -4.24 -3.15
CA GLU A 197 23.61 -4.53 -3.96
C GLU A 197 23.67 -3.65 -5.22
N ILE A 198 22.54 -3.07 -5.63
CA ILE A 198 22.46 -2.16 -6.77
C ILE A 198 23.25 -0.89 -6.48
N THR A 199 24.25 -0.58 -7.32
CA THR A 199 25.21 0.51 -7.14
C THR A 199 24.70 1.90 -7.59
N ASN A 200 23.45 2.02 -8.06
CA ASN A 200 22.89 3.28 -8.49
C ASN A 200 22.74 4.24 -7.30
N LYS A 201 22.95 5.55 -7.52
CA LYS A 201 22.90 6.61 -6.48
C LYS A 201 21.50 6.87 -5.89
N MET A 202 20.51 6.05 -6.24
CA MET A 202 19.13 6.25 -5.83
C MET A 202 18.85 5.56 -4.50
N TYR A 203 18.03 6.20 -3.67
CA TYR A 203 17.58 5.64 -2.40
C TYR A 203 16.72 4.39 -2.61
N SER A 204 16.79 3.44 -1.66
CA SER A 204 15.84 2.31 -1.57
C SER A 204 14.42 2.81 -1.33
N MET A 205 14.30 3.85 -0.51
CA MET A 205 13.04 4.52 -0.24
C MET A 205 13.17 6.02 -0.50
N GLN A 206 12.25 6.58 -1.26
CA GLN A 206 12.26 8.01 -1.58
C GLN A 206 10.86 8.64 -1.38
N PRO A 207 10.73 9.72 -0.58
CA PRO A 207 9.49 10.46 -0.47
C PRO A 207 9.21 11.25 -1.76
N PHE A 208 7.94 11.38 -2.11
CA PHE A 208 7.45 12.39 -3.04
C PHE A 208 6.17 13.03 -2.49
N GLY A 209 5.75 14.15 -3.04
CA GLY A 209 4.49 14.79 -2.68
C GLY A 209 3.73 15.28 -3.89
N ILE A 210 2.43 15.44 -3.73
CA ILE A 210 1.59 16.04 -4.76
C ILE A 210 2.11 17.42 -5.14
N SER A 211 2.03 17.75 -6.43
CA SER A 211 2.63 18.96 -7.02
C SER A 211 4.17 19.04 -6.95
N GLY A 212 4.86 18.00 -6.47
CA GLY A 212 6.33 17.92 -6.43
C GLY A 212 6.94 17.41 -7.74
N ASN A 213 8.22 17.66 -7.96
CA ASN A 213 8.94 17.09 -9.11
C ASN A 213 9.33 15.63 -8.82
N ILE A 214 8.92 14.72 -9.70
CA ILE A 214 9.20 13.29 -9.54
C ILE A 214 10.31 12.86 -10.48
N ARG A 215 11.28 12.13 -9.91
CA ARG A 215 12.29 11.36 -10.66
C ARG A 215 12.18 9.91 -10.24
N SER A 216 11.52 9.12 -11.07
CA SER A 216 11.17 7.72 -10.80
C SER A 216 12.13 6.70 -11.40
N PHE A 217 13.29 7.14 -11.90
CA PHE A 217 14.34 6.26 -12.42
C PHE A 217 14.59 5.05 -11.52
N ASP A 218 14.56 3.86 -12.12
CA ASP A 218 14.75 2.56 -11.48
C ASP A 218 13.83 2.29 -10.26
N ALA A 219 12.61 2.84 -10.19
CA ALA A 219 11.64 2.41 -9.16
C ALA A 219 11.06 1.04 -9.55
N ASP A 220 11.01 0.10 -8.60
CA ASP A 220 10.20 -1.11 -8.76
C ASP A 220 8.71 -0.73 -8.64
N SER A 221 8.38 0.11 -7.65
CA SER A 221 7.03 0.56 -7.37
C SER A 221 6.97 2.02 -6.90
N ILE A 222 5.91 2.71 -7.29
CA ILE A 222 5.56 4.04 -6.82
C ILE A 222 4.22 3.92 -6.10
N ILE A 223 4.15 4.32 -4.84
CA ILE A 223 2.97 4.18 -3.99
C ILE A 223 2.52 5.56 -3.53
N GLY A 224 1.29 5.93 -3.86
CA GLY A 224 0.64 7.15 -3.39
C GLY A 224 -0.52 6.81 -2.47
N ASP A 225 -0.37 7.04 -1.17
CA ASP A 225 -1.42 6.82 -0.17
C ASP A 225 -2.07 8.15 0.21
N ASP A 226 -3.37 8.32 -0.03
CA ASP A 226 -4.11 9.56 0.27
C ASP A 226 -3.38 10.83 -0.21
N LEU A 227 -3.03 10.85 -1.50
CA LEU A 227 -2.34 11.98 -2.13
C LEU A 227 -3.14 13.29 -2.11
N ALA A 228 -4.47 13.22 -2.12
CA ALA A 228 -5.35 14.38 -1.97
C ALA A 228 -6.02 14.36 -0.60
N ASP A 229 -6.14 15.54 0.01
CA ASP A 229 -6.93 15.73 1.24
C ASP A 229 -8.18 16.57 0.97
N LEU A 230 -9.04 16.67 1.98
CA LEU A 230 -10.30 17.41 1.91
C LEU A 230 -10.08 18.87 1.49
N ASN A 231 -9.03 19.53 2.00
CA ASN A 231 -8.80 20.95 1.74
C ASN A 231 -8.43 21.20 0.29
N ARG A 232 -7.62 20.33 -0.31
CA ARG A 232 -7.30 20.39 -1.74
C ARG A 232 -8.52 20.11 -2.60
N SER A 233 -9.35 19.17 -2.17
CA SER A 233 -10.54 18.72 -2.91
C SER A 233 -11.73 19.68 -2.82
N ARG A 234 -11.64 20.77 -2.05
CA ARG A 234 -12.68 21.84 -2.02
C ARG A 234 -12.67 22.73 -3.27
N SER A 235 -11.55 22.76 -3.99
CA SER A 235 -11.37 23.58 -5.18
C SER A 235 -11.26 22.71 -6.41
N GLU A 236 -12.18 22.87 -7.36
CA GLU A 236 -12.13 22.18 -8.65
C GLU A 236 -10.81 22.44 -9.37
N THR A 237 -10.34 23.68 -9.39
CA THR A 237 -9.04 24.04 -9.99
C THR A 237 -7.85 23.31 -9.36
N THR A 238 -7.87 23.12 -8.03
CA THR A 238 -6.81 22.39 -7.33
C THR A 238 -6.89 20.90 -7.64
N THR A 239 -8.09 20.34 -7.70
CA THR A 239 -8.34 18.94 -8.04
C THR A 239 -7.93 18.63 -9.49
N ASP A 240 -8.22 19.52 -10.43
CA ASP A 240 -7.80 19.38 -11.84
C ASP A 240 -6.27 19.50 -11.98
N ALA A 241 -5.63 20.40 -11.21
CA ALA A 241 -4.18 20.51 -11.18
C ALA A 241 -3.52 19.23 -10.61
N ASP A 242 -4.12 18.64 -9.58
CA ASP A 242 -3.68 17.39 -8.97
C ASP A 242 -3.85 16.20 -9.93
N TYR A 243 -4.99 16.12 -10.62
CA TYR A 243 -5.23 15.15 -11.69
C TYR A 243 -4.22 15.31 -12.82
N ALA A 244 -3.97 16.54 -13.28
CA ALA A 244 -2.98 16.81 -14.33
C ALA A 244 -1.58 16.39 -13.88
N TRP A 245 -1.21 16.66 -12.64
CA TRP A 245 0.08 16.26 -12.08
C TRP A 245 0.23 14.73 -12.01
N ILE A 246 -0.79 13.99 -11.54
CA ILE A 246 -0.73 12.52 -11.54
C ILE A 246 -0.57 11.99 -12.97
N THR A 247 -1.40 12.47 -13.89
CA THR A 247 -1.45 11.91 -15.25
C THR A 247 -0.24 12.28 -16.10
N THR A 248 0.42 13.41 -15.84
CA THR A 248 1.57 13.87 -16.64
C THR A 248 2.92 13.61 -15.96
N GLU A 249 3.04 13.79 -14.66
CA GLU A 249 4.30 13.62 -13.93
C GLU A 249 4.43 12.20 -13.39
N LEU A 250 3.46 11.73 -12.61
CA LEU A 250 3.54 10.43 -11.93
C LEU A 250 3.37 9.27 -12.93
N MET A 251 2.46 9.42 -13.89
CA MET A 251 2.15 8.37 -14.85
C MET A 251 3.12 8.26 -16.02
N MET A 252 3.51 9.38 -16.63
CA MET A 252 4.30 9.33 -17.88
C MET A 252 5.81 9.35 -17.67
N ARG A 253 6.32 9.79 -16.50
CA ARG A 253 7.77 9.89 -16.26
C ARG A 253 8.39 8.66 -15.60
N ARG A 254 7.60 7.64 -15.28
CA ARG A 254 8.09 6.36 -14.76
C ARG A 254 8.63 5.48 -15.88
N GLU A 255 9.44 4.50 -15.50
CA GLU A 255 9.95 3.53 -16.44
C GLU A 255 8.88 2.51 -16.83
N TRP A 256 9.10 1.86 -17.97
CA TRP A 256 8.29 0.73 -18.39
C TRP A 256 8.25 -0.33 -17.29
N ASN A 257 7.07 -0.87 -17.02
CA ASN A 257 6.86 -1.92 -16.01
C ASN A 257 7.19 -1.50 -14.56
N THR A 258 7.41 -0.21 -14.28
CA THR A 258 7.29 0.33 -12.92
C THR A 258 5.80 0.44 -12.59
N SER A 259 5.38 -0.21 -11.51
CA SER A 259 3.99 -0.12 -11.07
C SER A 259 3.72 1.23 -10.39
N LEU A 260 2.57 1.82 -10.68
CA LEU A 260 2.02 2.91 -9.89
C LEU A 260 0.84 2.37 -9.10
N ILE A 261 0.87 2.48 -7.78
CA ILE A 261 -0.20 2.03 -6.90
C ILE A 261 -0.70 3.26 -6.15
N LEU A 262 -1.95 3.64 -6.38
CA LEU A 262 -2.63 4.70 -5.66
C LEU A 262 -3.60 4.05 -4.68
N THR A 263 -3.45 4.34 -3.39
CA THR A 263 -4.39 3.95 -2.35
C THR A 263 -5.10 5.20 -1.87
N GLY A 264 -6.41 5.12 -1.70
CA GLY A 264 -7.24 6.30 -1.51
C GLY A 264 -8.52 6.03 -0.79
N SER A 265 -9.12 7.10 -0.28
CA SER A 265 -10.53 7.12 0.11
C SER A 265 -11.16 8.31 -0.59
N HIS A 266 -12.38 8.13 -1.07
CA HIS A 266 -13.17 9.28 -1.51
C HIS A 266 -13.37 10.27 -0.35
N VAL A 267 -13.43 11.54 -0.68
CA VAL A 267 -13.74 12.62 0.27
C VAL A 267 -15.09 13.24 -0.06
N ALA A 268 -15.84 13.56 0.98
CA ALA A 268 -17.16 14.19 0.92
C ALA A 268 -17.07 15.65 0.41
N VAL A 269 -16.89 15.83 -0.89
CA VAL A 269 -16.88 17.14 -1.56
C VAL A 269 -17.81 17.15 -2.76
N ASP A 270 -18.59 18.21 -2.89
CA ASP A 270 -19.58 18.41 -3.95
C ASP A 270 -18.96 18.72 -5.33
N THR A 271 -17.68 19.10 -5.35
CA THR A 271 -16.91 19.40 -6.57
C THR A 271 -16.30 18.17 -7.24
N GLY A 272 -16.40 17.01 -6.59
CA GLY A 272 -15.76 15.76 -7.00
C GLY A 272 -14.27 15.75 -6.66
N ASP A 273 -13.80 14.70 -6.00
CA ASP A 273 -12.40 14.58 -5.57
C ASP A 273 -11.46 14.09 -6.68
N LEU A 274 -10.16 14.02 -6.35
CA LEU A 274 -9.11 13.55 -7.25
C LEU A 274 -9.41 12.15 -7.83
N PHE A 275 -9.92 11.24 -7.00
CA PHE A 275 -10.19 9.87 -7.41
C PHE A 275 -11.41 9.81 -8.33
N ALA A 276 -12.45 10.60 -8.05
CA ALA A 276 -13.59 10.76 -8.94
C ALA A 276 -13.16 11.29 -10.32
N ARG A 277 -12.23 12.26 -10.35
CA ARG A 277 -11.65 12.76 -11.62
C ARG A 277 -10.88 11.67 -12.38
N LEU A 278 -10.13 10.80 -11.68
CA LEU A 278 -9.44 9.66 -12.30
C LEU A 278 -10.43 8.65 -12.88
N LEU A 279 -11.49 8.30 -12.13
CA LEU A 279 -12.54 7.38 -12.55
C LEU A 279 -13.31 7.90 -13.77
N ASN A 280 -13.73 9.17 -13.73
CA ASN A 280 -14.45 9.81 -14.84
C ASN A 280 -13.63 9.91 -16.13
N ASN A 281 -12.30 9.73 -16.06
CA ASN A 281 -11.41 9.74 -17.21
C ASN A 281 -10.74 8.38 -17.47
N LEU A 282 -11.23 7.28 -16.86
CA LEU A 282 -10.60 5.97 -16.90
C LEU A 282 -10.37 5.46 -18.33
N GLU A 283 -11.32 5.70 -19.25
CA GLU A 283 -11.17 5.33 -20.67
C GLU A 283 -9.98 6.04 -21.33
N LYS A 284 -9.77 7.33 -21.04
CA LYS A 284 -8.64 8.11 -21.56
C LYS A 284 -7.32 7.68 -20.94
N LEU A 285 -7.34 7.21 -19.69
CA LEU A 285 -6.16 6.69 -19.02
C LEU A 285 -5.77 5.28 -19.52
N ASN A 286 -6.71 4.56 -20.11
CA ASN A 286 -6.55 3.19 -20.63
C ASN A 286 -6.23 3.12 -22.13
N VAL A 287 -5.44 4.06 -22.64
CA VAL A 287 -5.07 4.11 -24.07
C VAL A 287 -3.69 3.49 -24.35
N GLY A 288 -3.60 2.78 -25.48
CA GLY A 288 -2.36 2.17 -25.96
C GLY A 288 -1.73 1.23 -24.92
N LYS A 289 -0.50 1.57 -24.49
CA LYS A 289 0.27 0.80 -23.51
C LYS A 289 0.03 1.24 -22.05
N SER A 290 -0.83 2.22 -21.80
CA SER A 290 -1.25 2.58 -20.45
C SER A 290 -2.41 1.68 -20.02
N LYS A 291 -2.29 1.10 -18.83
CA LYS A 291 -3.32 0.27 -18.19
C LYS A 291 -3.54 0.77 -16.78
N PHE A 292 -4.74 1.28 -16.54
CA PHE A 292 -5.20 1.83 -15.28
C PHE A 292 -6.32 0.96 -14.75
N ILE A 293 -6.04 0.24 -13.67
CA ILE A 293 -6.94 -0.73 -13.06
C ILE A 293 -7.47 -0.14 -11.76
N VAL A 294 -8.77 -0.23 -11.56
CA VAL A 294 -9.46 0.30 -10.39
C VAL A 294 -9.99 -0.87 -9.58
N LYS A 295 -9.90 -0.77 -8.25
CA LYS A 295 -10.65 -1.59 -7.32
C LYS A 295 -11.21 -0.74 -6.20
N THR A 296 -12.52 -0.81 -6.04
CA THR A 296 -13.32 -0.11 -5.05
C THR A 296 -13.78 -1.10 -3.99
N ILE A 297 -13.32 -0.91 -2.76
CA ILE A 297 -13.59 -1.82 -1.64
C ILE A 297 -14.50 -1.07 -0.66
N PRO A 298 -15.82 -1.35 -0.67
CA PRO A 298 -16.76 -0.68 0.20
C PRO A 298 -16.62 -1.15 1.65
N ALA A 299 -17.05 -0.33 2.60
CA ALA A 299 -17.17 -0.75 3.99
C ALA A 299 -18.24 -1.85 4.17
N HIS A 300 -19.31 -1.76 3.37
CA HIS A 300 -20.45 -2.66 3.40
C HIS A 300 -20.82 -3.17 2.00
N PHE A 301 -20.96 -4.48 1.87
CA PHE A 301 -21.35 -5.16 0.64
C PHE A 301 -22.86 -5.40 0.62
N TYR A 302 -23.61 -4.36 0.23
CA TYR A 302 -25.09 -4.38 0.25
C TYR A 302 -25.69 -5.55 -0.52
N ASP A 303 -25.08 -5.97 -1.63
CA ASP A 303 -25.61 -7.06 -2.46
C ASP A 303 -25.61 -8.43 -1.76
N LYS A 304 -24.80 -8.62 -0.71
CA LYS A 304 -24.86 -9.82 0.17
C LYS A 304 -25.53 -9.55 1.52
N CYS A 305 -26.05 -8.35 1.71
CA CYS A 305 -26.72 -8.00 2.96
C CYS A 305 -28.06 -8.74 3.04
N ASN A 306 -28.10 -9.81 3.83
CA ASN A 306 -29.34 -10.51 4.15
C ASN A 306 -29.61 -10.46 5.65
N LEU A 307 -30.45 -9.51 6.05
CA LEU A 307 -30.86 -9.29 7.44
C LEU A 307 -31.56 -10.51 8.07
N VAL A 308 -32.14 -11.38 7.25
CA VAL A 308 -32.84 -12.58 7.75
C VAL A 308 -31.83 -13.64 8.21
N ASP A 309 -30.77 -13.84 7.41
CA ASP A 309 -29.78 -14.89 7.66
C ASP A 309 -28.56 -14.41 8.46
N ASP A 310 -28.34 -13.09 8.51
CA ASP A 310 -27.20 -12.43 9.13
C ASP A 310 -27.60 -11.06 9.70
N PRO A 311 -28.43 -11.03 10.77
CA PRO A 311 -28.89 -9.79 11.39
C PRO A 311 -27.75 -8.95 11.99
N GLU A 312 -26.61 -9.56 12.27
CA GLU A 312 -25.41 -8.91 12.78
C GLU A 312 -24.48 -8.40 11.68
N HIS A 313 -24.84 -8.60 10.40
CA HIS A 313 -24.07 -8.16 9.23
C HIS A 313 -22.62 -8.68 9.16
N THR A 314 -22.37 -9.84 9.74
CA THR A 314 -21.04 -10.48 9.80
C THR A 314 -20.46 -10.86 8.44
N LYS A 315 -21.30 -11.06 7.42
CA LYS A 315 -20.93 -11.48 6.07
C LYS A 315 -20.89 -10.34 5.06
N CYS A 316 -21.52 -9.21 5.37
CA CYS A 316 -21.64 -8.07 4.47
C CYS A 316 -20.81 -6.85 4.93
N VAL A 317 -20.41 -6.74 6.19
CA VAL A 317 -19.40 -5.75 6.60
C VAL A 317 -18.02 -6.33 6.35
N LEU A 318 -17.17 -5.61 5.58
CA LEU A 318 -15.83 -6.10 5.23
C LEU A 318 -14.80 -5.92 6.35
N TRP A 319 -15.16 -5.20 7.41
CA TRP A 319 -14.32 -4.99 8.59
C TRP A 319 -15.14 -4.86 9.88
N PRO A 320 -15.73 -5.95 10.40
CA PRO A 320 -16.42 -5.88 11.69
C PRO A 320 -15.43 -5.82 12.88
N GLU A 321 -14.22 -6.36 12.69
CA GLU A 321 -13.20 -6.49 13.73
C GLU A 321 -12.69 -5.13 14.26
N GLY A 322 -12.36 -5.02 15.54
CA GLY A 322 -11.85 -3.76 16.12
C GLY A 322 -12.91 -2.65 16.26
N GLY A 323 -14.20 -3.00 16.26
CA GLY A 323 -15.31 -2.06 16.54
C GLY A 323 -15.74 -1.22 15.35
N ARG A 324 -15.48 -1.69 14.13
CA ARG A 324 -15.91 -1.08 12.85
C ARG A 324 -17.09 -1.84 12.23
N ASP A 325 -17.89 -2.47 13.08
CA ASP A 325 -19.08 -3.23 12.73
C ASP A 325 -20.20 -2.39 12.09
N TYR A 326 -21.32 -3.04 11.80
CA TYR A 326 -22.48 -2.37 11.22
C TYR A 326 -23.03 -1.23 12.09
N SER A 327 -23.00 -1.37 13.42
CA SER A 327 -23.46 -0.31 14.33
C SER A 327 -22.56 0.92 14.22
N PHE A 328 -21.25 0.72 14.06
CA PHE A 328 -20.32 1.80 13.79
C PHE A 328 -20.63 2.52 12.46
N LEU A 329 -20.92 1.76 11.39
CA LEU A 329 -21.25 2.34 10.08
C LEU A 329 -22.54 3.16 10.13
N GLU A 330 -23.59 2.63 10.76
CA GLU A 330 -24.86 3.36 10.92
C GLU A 330 -24.69 4.62 11.78
N ALA A 331 -23.86 4.58 12.83
CA ALA A 331 -23.52 5.77 13.59
C ALA A 331 -22.83 6.82 12.72
N LYS A 332 -21.93 6.41 11.81
CA LYS A 332 -21.28 7.33 10.86
C LYS A 332 -22.23 7.88 9.80
N ARG A 333 -23.16 7.06 9.32
CA ARG A 333 -24.24 7.49 8.42
C ARG A 333 -25.10 8.56 9.07
N ALA A 334 -25.51 8.33 10.32
CA ALA A 334 -26.29 9.29 11.11
C ALA A 334 -25.51 10.57 11.44
N GLU A 335 -24.20 10.48 11.71
CA GLU A 335 -23.35 11.66 11.94
C GLU A 335 -23.19 12.55 10.71
N LEU A 336 -23.14 11.96 9.50
CA LEU A 336 -23.00 12.71 8.25
C LEU A 336 -24.30 13.42 7.84
N ASP A 337 -25.46 12.86 8.21
CA ASP A 337 -26.80 13.37 7.83
C ASP A 337 -26.97 13.60 6.31
N ASP A 338 -26.24 12.81 5.51
CA ASP A 338 -26.24 12.85 4.04
C ASP A 338 -25.82 11.49 3.50
N ASP A 339 -26.78 10.76 2.94
CA ASP A 339 -26.57 9.42 2.39
C ASP A 339 -25.59 9.43 1.21
N ALA A 340 -25.60 10.46 0.36
CA ALA A 340 -24.69 10.52 -0.78
C ALA A 340 -23.23 10.70 -0.31
N MET A 341 -23.03 11.47 0.76
CA MET A 341 -21.72 11.61 1.39
C MET A 341 -21.28 10.32 2.09
N PHE A 342 -22.21 9.60 2.73
CA PHE A 342 -21.91 8.30 3.32
C PHE A 342 -21.48 7.28 2.25
N GLU A 343 -22.25 7.16 1.17
CA GLU A 343 -21.92 6.25 0.05
C GLU A 343 -20.56 6.59 -0.56
N ALA A 344 -20.24 7.88 -0.71
CA ALA A 344 -18.93 8.29 -1.18
C ALA A 344 -17.82 7.91 -0.22
N VAL A 345 -17.95 8.29 1.05
CA VAL A 345 -16.84 8.14 2.00
C VAL A 345 -16.67 6.70 2.47
N PHE A 346 -17.72 5.90 2.63
CA PHE A 346 -17.64 4.55 3.19
C PHE A 346 -17.79 3.47 2.14
N ASN A 347 -18.68 3.64 1.17
CA ASN A 347 -18.88 2.66 0.09
C ASN A 347 -18.08 2.97 -1.17
N GLN A 348 -17.27 4.04 -1.12
CA GLN A 348 -16.36 4.45 -2.18
C GLN A 348 -17.09 4.69 -3.52
N VAL A 349 -18.34 5.16 -3.46
CA VAL A 349 -19.13 5.53 -4.63
C VAL A 349 -18.90 7.01 -4.96
N PRO A 350 -18.29 7.36 -6.10
CA PRO A 350 -17.99 8.76 -6.41
C PRO A 350 -19.25 9.63 -6.31
N VAL A 351 -19.14 10.82 -5.72
CA VAL A 351 -20.18 11.84 -5.86
C VAL A 351 -20.13 12.34 -7.30
N LEU A 352 -21.00 11.81 -8.15
CA LEU A 352 -21.12 12.20 -9.55
C LEU A 352 -22.02 13.44 -9.64
N ARG A 353 -21.56 14.47 -10.37
CA ARG A 353 -22.41 15.50 -10.95
C ARG A 353 -22.64 15.21 -12.43
#